data_AF-A0A7S2NI92-F1
#
_entry.id   AF-A0A7S2NI92-F1
#
_cell.length_a   1.000
_cell.length_b   1.000
_cell.length_c   1.000
_cell.angle_alpha   90.00
_cell.angle_beta   90.00
_cell.angle_gamma   90.00
#
_symmetry.space_group_name_H-M   'P 1'
#
loop_
_entity.id
_entity.type
_entity.pdbx_description
1 polymer ?
#
loop_
_entity_poly.entity_id
_entity_poly.type
_entity_poly.pdbx_seq_one_letter_code
_entity_poly.pdbx_strand_id
1 'polypeptide(L)'
;TLFPELGLQVLPRRGCALMWTNILGPQQDDKRMVHQGLPPKTAMKYGVNCFFNDKKMKAYRPTDSIGQDGPTGHPEAQMPWRTVDAAELLRERGPTCPEPTTGQLRRV
;
A
#
# COMPACT_ATOMS: atom_id res chain seq x y z
N THR A 1 0.85 -12.99 -2.49
CA THR A 1 1.55 -12.79 -1.20
C THR A 1 1.77 -14.15 -0.60
N LEU A 2 3.01 -14.47 -0.21
CA LEU A 2 3.38 -15.75 0.39
C LEU A 2 3.66 -15.53 1.88
N PHE A 3 3.07 -16.38 2.74
CA PHE A 3 3.32 -16.48 4.18
C PHE A 3 4.00 -17.82 4.45
N PRO A 4 5.34 -17.88 4.50
CA PRO A 4 6.08 -19.15 4.56
C PRO A 4 5.74 -19.97 5.80
N GLU A 5 5.69 -19.34 6.97
CA GLU A 5 5.42 -19.98 8.26
C GLU A 5 4.00 -20.59 8.36
N LEU A 6 3.08 -20.13 7.51
CA LEU A 6 1.72 -20.67 7.41
C LEU A 6 1.55 -21.70 6.29
N GLY A 7 2.55 -21.87 5.42
CA GLY A 7 2.39 -22.61 4.17
C GLY A 7 1.30 -22.03 3.25
N LEU A 8 1.00 -20.73 3.37
CA LEU A 8 -0.12 -20.09 2.69
C LEU A 8 0.35 -19.14 1.57
N GLN A 9 -0.17 -19.34 0.37
CA GLN A 9 0.05 -18.43 -0.76
C GLN A 9 -1.27 -17.88 -1.29
N VAL A 10 -1.39 -16.54 -1.29
CA VAL A 10 -2.54 -15.83 -1.84
C VAL A 10 -2.19 -15.28 -3.22
N LEU A 11 -2.97 -15.66 -4.24
CA LEU A 11 -2.82 -15.16 -5.60
C LEU A 11 -3.47 -13.77 -5.75
N PRO A 12 -2.82 -12.83 -6.44
CA PRO A 12 -3.40 -11.51 -6.67
C PRO A 12 -4.62 -11.59 -7.60
N ARG A 13 -5.70 -10.91 -7.22
CA ARG A 13 -6.94 -10.77 -8.01
C ARG A 13 -7.35 -9.31 -8.01
N ARG A 14 -7.63 -8.76 -9.20
CA ARG A 14 -8.06 -7.35 -9.34
C ARG A 14 -9.32 -7.12 -8.50
N GLY A 15 -9.33 -6.03 -7.74
CA GLY A 15 -10.45 -5.66 -6.87
C GLY A 15 -10.51 -6.41 -5.54
N CYS A 16 -9.63 -7.37 -5.28
CA CYS A 16 -9.55 -8.05 -4.00
C CYS A 16 -8.50 -7.40 -3.08
N ALA A 17 -8.77 -7.44 -1.78
CA ALA A 17 -7.83 -7.07 -0.73
C ALA A 17 -7.54 -8.26 0.16
N LEU A 18 -6.35 -8.27 0.77
CA LEU A 18 -5.99 -9.20 1.83
C LEU A 18 -5.78 -8.36 3.10
N MET A 19 -6.45 -8.72 4.18
CA MET A 19 -6.35 -8.05 5.47
C MET A 19 -5.98 -9.09 6.53
N TRP A 20 -5.03 -8.76 7.39
CA TRP A 20 -4.57 -9.61 8.48
C TRP A 20 -4.02 -8.75 9.63
N THR A 21 -3.87 -9.36 10.79
CA THR A 21 -3.29 -8.73 11.98
C THR A 21 -1.84 -9.18 12.13
N ASN A 22 -0.91 -8.25 12.33
CA ASN A 22 0.52 -8.57 12.50
C ASN A 22 0.92 -8.92 13.95
N ILE A 23 -0.02 -8.85 14.89
CA ILE A 23 0.23 -8.99 16.33
C ILE A 23 -0.73 -10.00 16.95
N LEU A 24 -0.26 -10.68 18.01
CA LEU A 24 -1.09 -11.52 18.87
C LEU A 24 -1.70 -10.72 20.04
N GLY A 25 -1.05 -9.61 20.41
CA GLY A 25 -1.43 -8.73 21.50
C GLY A 25 -0.50 -7.52 21.60
N PRO A 26 -0.67 -6.65 22.62
CA PRO A 26 0.15 -5.47 22.79
C PRO A 26 1.64 -5.81 22.84
N GLN A 27 2.43 -5.18 21.95
CA GLN A 27 3.89 -5.39 21.86
C GLN A 27 4.32 -6.84 21.53
N GLN A 28 3.39 -7.68 21.07
CA GLN A 28 3.66 -9.07 20.72
C GLN A 28 3.42 -9.28 19.22
N ASP A 29 4.51 -9.38 18.46
CA ASP A 29 4.47 -9.68 17.03
C ASP A 29 4.03 -11.12 16.78
N ASP A 30 3.24 -11.34 15.73
CA ASP A 30 2.96 -12.68 15.21
C ASP A 30 3.97 -13.02 14.12
N LYS A 31 5.01 -13.77 14.47
CA LYS A 31 6.07 -14.18 13.52
C LYS A 31 5.55 -14.98 12.33
N ARG A 32 4.37 -15.59 12.44
CA ARG A 32 3.75 -16.30 11.30
C ARG A 32 3.30 -15.35 10.19
N MET A 33 3.16 -14.06 10.49
CA MET A 33 2.72 -13.02 9.55
C MET A 33 3.86 -12.46 8.70
N VAL A 34 5.09 -12.94 8.88
CA VAL A 34 6.19 -12.67 7.94
C VAL A 34 5.75 -13.10 6.54
N HIS A 35 5.81 -12.17 5.60
CA HIS A 35 5.29 -12.38 4.26
C HIS A 35 6.15 -11.70 3.20
N GLN A 36 6.05 -12.22 1.98
CA GLN A 36 6.77 -11.69 0.83
C GLN A 36 5.92 -11.59 -0.43
N GLY A 37 6.24 -10.58 -1.24
CA GLY A 37 5.81 -10.50 -2.63
C GLY A 37 6.72 -11.36 -3.49
N LEU A 38 6.16 -12.34 -4.20
CA LEU A 38 6.91 -13.07 -5.22
C LEU A 38 6.90 -12.27 -6.54
N PRO A 39 7.99 -12.32 -7.33
CA PRO A 39 8.07 -11.63 -8.60
C PRO A 39 7.02 -12.19 -9.58
N PRO A 40 6.18 -11.33 -10.19
CA PRO A 40 5.31 -11.76 -11.28
C PRO A 40 6.11 -12.28 -12.46
N LYS A 41 5.69 -13.40 -13.06
CA LYS A 41 6.37 -13.99 -14.23
C LYS A 41 5.81 -13.53 -15.58
N THR A 42 4.53 -13.15 -15.62
CA THR A 42 3.78 -12.93 -16.87
C THR A 42 3.00 -11.62 -16.90
N ALA A 43 3.05 -10.82 -15.84
CA ALA A 43 2.22 -9.63 -15.70
C ALA A 43 2.88 -8.56 -14.83
N MET A 44 2.38 -7.32 -14.92
CA MET A 44 2.72 -6.26 -13.97
C MET A 44 1.75 -6.30 -12.79
N LYS A 45 2.25 -6.12 -11.56
CA LYS A 45 1.43 -6.07 -10.34
C LYS A 45 1.48 -4.69 -9.71
N TYR A 46 0.32 -4.07 -9.54
CA TYR A 46 0.13 -2.88 -8.71
C TYR A 46 -0.53 -3.29 -7.39
N GLY A 47 -0.08 -2.72 -6.28
CA GLY A 47 -0.62 -3.00 -4.95
C GLY A 47 -0.54 -1.79 -4.04
N VAL A 48 -1.47 -1.70 -3.11
CA VAL A 48 -1.51 -0.68 -2.07
C VAL A 48 -1.54 -1.39 -0.72
N ASN A 49 -0.70 -0.94 0.20
CA ASN A 49 -0.71 -1.41 1.59
C ASN A 49 -1.30 -0.32 2.48
N CYS A 50 -2.23 -0.70 3.35
CA CYS A 50 -2.79 0.17 4.38
C CYS A 50 -2.41 -0.41 5.74
N PHE A 51 -1.61 0.32 6.51
CA PHE A 51 -1.21 -0.09 7.86
C PHE A 51 -2.09 0.59 8.90
N PHE A 52 -2.76 -0.21 9.71
CA PHE A 52 -3.59 0.23 10.82
C PHE A 52 -2.79 0.11 12.12
N ASN A 53 -2.73 1.20 12.90
CA ASN A 53 -1.98 1.27 14.14
C ASN A 53 -2.94 1.57 15.30
N ASP A 54 -2.75 0.92 16.45
CA ASP A 54 -3.56 1.16 17.65
C ASP A 54 -3.44 2.61 18.15
N LYS A 55 -2.23 3.16 18.05
CA LYS A 55 -1.95 4.56 18.38
C LYS A 55 -2.15 5.42 17.15
N LYS A 56 -2.71 6.61 17.36
CA LYS A 56 -2.79 7.63 16.33
C LYS A 56 -1.37 7.94 15.82
N MET A 57 -1.15 7.72 14.53
CA MET A 57 0.08 8.14 13.88
C MET A 57 0.08 9.66 13.72
N LYS A 58 1.27 10.27 13.71
CA LYS A 58 1.41 11.71 13.45
C LYS A 58 0.72 12.05 12.12
N ALA A 59 0.02 13.17 12.10
CA ALA A 59 -0.57 13.67 10.86
C ALA A 59 0.52 13.78 9.79
N TYR A 60 0.22 13.27 8.60
CA TYR A 60 1.10 13.41 7.44
C TYR A 60 1.36 14.89 7.20
N ARG A 61 2.64 15.27 7.08
CA ARG A 61 3.06 16.59 6.64
C ARG A 61 3.78 16.41 5.31
N PRO A 62 3.27 17.01 4.22
CA PRO A 62 3.97 16.97 2.93
C PRO A 62 5.38 17.54 3.07
N THR A 63 6.39 16.77 2.71
CA THR A 63 7.80 17.19 2.73
C THR A 63 8.10 18.31 1.73
N ASP A 64 7.19 18.55 0.78
CA ASP A 64 7.34 19.57 -0.26
C ASP A 64 7.06 20.99 0.26
N SER A 65 6.86 21.15 1.57
CA SER A 65 6.65 22.44 2.25
C SER A 65 7.89 23.01 2.93
N ILE A 66 9.08 22.42 2.70
CA ILE A 66 10.33 23.09 3.05
C ILE A 66 10.52 24.26 2.09
N GLY A 67 10.23 25.46 2.58
CA GLY A 67 10.53 26.71 1.90
C GLY A 67 11.98 26.74 1.43
N GLN A 68 12.18 27.31 0.24
CA GLN A 68 13.42 27.98 -0.14
C GLN A 68 13.84 28.85 1.05
N ASP A 69 14.85 28.44 1.83
CA ASP A 69 15.71 29.30 2.67
C ASP A 69 16.64 28.42 3.51
N GLY A 70 17.86 28.18 3.01
CA GLY A 70 18.92 27.51 3.79
C GLY A 70 20.05 26.92 2.92
N PRO A 71 21.31 27.40 3.04
CA PRO A 71 22.37 27.09 2.10
C PRO A 71 23.14 25.80 2.45
N THR A 72 23.74 25.24 1.39
CA THR A 72 24.89 24.32 1.36
C THR A 72 24.72 22.89 1.86
N GLY A 73 24.91 21.94 0.93
CA GLY A 73 25.72 20.75 1.20
C GLY A 73 25.05 19.39 0.96
N HIS A 74 24.98 18.98 -0.32
CA HIS A 74 25.28 17.65 -0.88
C HIS A 74 24.30 17.29 -2.02
N PRO A 75 24.80 16.97 -3.24
CA PRO A 75 23.95 16.48 -4.32
C PRO A 75 23.70 14.99 -4.12
N GLU A 76 22.92 14.62 -3.11
CA GLU A 76 22.21 13.34 -3.19
C GLU A 76 21.14 13.55 -4.26
N ALA A 77 21.29 12.85 -5.38
CA ALA A 77 20.38 12.91 -6.51
C ALA A 77 18.94 12.75 -6.01
N GLN A 78 18.21 13.87 -5.96
CA GLN A 78 16.78 13.93 -5.69
C GLN A 78 16.12 13.05 -6.74
N MET A 79 15.81 11.81 -6.37
CA MET A 79 15.02 10.94 -7.20
C MET A 79 13.69 11.65 -7.48
N PRO A 80 13.20 11.71 -8.73
CA PRO A 80 12.06 12.52 -9.15
C PRO A 80 10.71 11.90 -8.75
N TRP A 81 10.64 11.26 -7.58
CA TRP A 81 9.38 10.70 -7.10
C TRP A 81 8.59 11.82 -6.43
N ARG A 82 7.49 12.24 -7.08
CA ARG A 82 6.49 13.11 -6.45
C ARG A 82 5.78 12.31 -5.36
N THR A 83 5.72 12.86 -4.15
CA THR A 83 4.79 12.36 -3.14
C THR A 83 3.41 12.91 -3.46
N VAL A 84 2.42 12.04 -3.66
CA VAL A 84 1.06 12.48 -4.00
C VAL A 84 0.14 12.22 -2.81
N ASP A 85 -0.57 13.26 -2.38
CA ASP A 85 -1.62 13.11 -1.37
C ASP A 85 -2.77 12.27 -1.96
N ALA A 86 -3.19 11.22 -1.26
CA ALA A 86 -4.30 10.38 -1.69
C ALA A 86 -5.60 11.17 -1.89
N ALA A 87 -5.86 12.21 -1.09
CA ALA A 87 -7.00 13.11 -1.25
C ALA A 87 -6.86 14.00 -2.49
N GLU A 88 -5.64 14.31 -2.94
CA GLU A 88 -5.40 14.99 -4.22
C GLU A 88 -5.67 14.04 -5.40
N LEU A 89 -5.18 12.80 -5.36
CA LEU A 89 -5.46 11.78 -6.38
C LEU A 89 -6.95 11.50 -6.56
N LEU A 90 -7.72 11.49 -5.46
CA LEU A 90 -9.16 11.29 -5.51
C LEU A 90 -9.90 12.48 -6.13
N ARG A 91 -9.36 13.70 -6.02
CA ARG A 91 -9.90 14.92 -6.65
C ARG A 91 -9.53 15.02 -8.13
N GLU A 92 -8.37 14.49 -8.53
CA GLU A 92 -7.91 14.45 -9.93
C GLU A 92 -8.72 13.46 -10.81
N ARG A 93 -9.46 12.52 -10.22
CA ARG A 93 -10.35 11.63 -10.98
C ARG A 93 -11.57 12.39 -11.48
N GLY A 94 -11.49 12.88 -12.72
CA GLY A 94 -12.67 13.17 -13.54
C GLY A 94 -13.56 11.93 -13.72
N PRO A 95 -14.84 12.10 -14.09
CA PRO A 95 -15.79 11.00 -14.13
C PRO A 95 -15.51 10.12 -15.35
N THR A 96 -14.86 8.97 -15.18
CA THR A 96 -15.12 7.76 -15.99
C THR A 96 -14.34 6.56 -15.48
N CYS A 97 -15.05 5.63 -14.84
CA CYS A 97 -14.87 4.22 -15.14
C CYS A 97 -16.27 3.61 -15.11
N PRO A 98 -16.75 2.98 -16.21
CA PRO A 98 -18.07 2.37 -16.20
C PRO A 98 -18.12 1.25 -15.15
N GLU A 99 -19.24 1.22 -14.42
CA GLU A 99 -19.57 0.21 -13.42
C GLU A 99 -19.33 -1.21 -13.98
N PRO A 100 -18.67 -2.10 -13.23
CA PRO A 100 -18.61 -3.51 -13.63
C PRO A 100 -20.03 -4.08 -13.59
N THR A 101 -20.52 -4.52 -14.75
CA THR A 101 -21.81 -5.20 -14.90
C THR A 101 -21.90 -6.33 -13.88
N THR A 102 -22.96 -6.31 -13.08
CA THR A 102 -23.26 -7.28 -12.02
C THR A 102 -23.34 -8.70 -12.59
N GLY A 103 -22.23 -9.42 -12.59
CA GLY A 103 -22.13 -10.82 -13.01
C GLY A 103 -21.99 -11.74 -11.81
N GLN A 104 -23.12 -12.33 -11.40
CA GLN A 104 -23.30 -13.51 -10.53
C GLN A 104 -22.09 -13.99 -9.70
N LEU A 105 -22.13 -13.70 -8.41
CA LEU A 105 -21.47 -14.49 -7.37
C LEU A 105 -21.98 -15.94 -7.44
N ARG A 106 -21.16 -16.86 -7.96
CA ARG A 106 -21.31 -18.29 -7.64
C ARG A 106 -20.57 -18.56 -6.33
N ARG A 107 -21.34 -18.87 -5.28
CA ARG A 107 -20.83 -19.54 -4.08
C ARG A 107 -20.16 -20.85 -4.50
N VAL A 108 -18.97 -21.09 -3.99
CA VAL A 108 -18.39 -22.42 -3.81
C VAL A 108 -18.14 -22.57 -2.32
#